data_AF-A0A538D5J0-F1
#
_entry.id   AF-A0A538D5J0-F1
#
_cell.length_a   1.000
_cell.length_b   1.000
_cell.length_c   1.000
_cell.angle_alpha   90.00
_cell.angle_beta   90.00
_cell.angle_gamma   90.00
#
_symmetry.space_group_name_H-M   'P 1'
#
loop_
_entity.id
_entity.type
_entity.pdbx_description
1 polymer ?
#
loop_
_entity_poly.entity_id
_entity_poly.type
_entity_poly.pdbx_seq_one_letter_code
_entity_poly.pdbx_strand_id
1 'polypeptide(L)'
;MSRVESLARDYWYELLIGALLVAAMLELILGRNSSGGPPTSLRYGIPVVALLVATLFVRRRFPFAAPASYWLIATAISFFDGALIPFVVSLFPVGLVAAFLLGNQRDARRAWAGLAIVLGGIITVVYNIPGHLTAELIVIPIDFGISWAAG
;
A
#
# COMPACT_ATOMS: atom_id res chain seq x y z
N MET A 1 17.31 -2.30 -29.82
CA MET A 1 16.28 -2.24 -28.76
C MET A 1 16.21 -3.61 -28.12
N SER A 2 16.70 -3.74 -26.89
CA SER A 2 16.83 -5.04 -26.23
C SER A 2 15.45 -5.52 -25.76
N ARG A 3 15.19 -6.85 -25.74
CA ARG A 3 13.93 -7.43 -25.21
C ARG A 3 13.61 -6.94 -23.78
N VAL A 4 14.65 -6.58 -23.02
CA VAL A 4 14.53 -6.03 -21.66
C VAL A 4 13.87 -4.65 -21.68
N GLU A 5 14.15 -3.84 -22.70
CA GLU A 5 13.61 -2.50 -22.88
C GLU A 5 12.13 -2.52 -23.30
N SER A 6 11.73 -3.50 -24.13
CA SER A 6 10.31 -3.68 -24.51
C SER A 6 9.48 -4.24 -23.34
N LEU A 7 10.02 -5.22 -22.60
CA LEU A 7 9.39 -5.75 -21.38
C LEU A 7 9.29 -4.68 -20.29
N ALA A 8 10.32 -3.86 -20.09
CA ALA A 8 10.29 -2.76 -19.13
C ALA A 8 9.22 -1.72 -19.50
N ARG A 9 8.95 -1.49 -20.79
CA ARG A 9 7.92 -0.55 -21.25
C ARG A 9 6.50 -1.12 -21.09
N ASP A 10 6.32 -2.43 -21.32
CA ASP A 10 5.03 -3.13 -21.14
C ASP A 10 4.71 -3.49 -19.67
N TYR A 11 5.72 -3.56 -18.80
CA TYR A 11 5.61 -3.97 -17.38
C TYR A 11 6.17 -2.94 -16.41
N TRP A 12 6.27 -1.67 -16.81
CA TRP A 12 6.89 -0.63 -16.00
C TRP A 12 6.23 -0.50 -14.62
N TYR A 13 4.91 -0.69 -14.55
CA TYR A 13 4.14 -0.70 -13.30
C TYR A 13 4.52 -1.88 -12.40
N GLU A 14 4.66 -3.10 -12.94
CA GLU A 14 5.12 -4.27 -12.17
C GLU A 14 6.55 -4.07 -11.66
N LEU A 15 7.39 -3.43 -12.47
CA LEU A 15 8.78 -3.14 -12.13
C LEU A 15 8.85 -2.09 -11.01
N LEU A 16 8.00 -1.06 -11.06
CA LEU A 16 7.84 -0.07 -9.98
C LEU A 16 7.34 -0.72 -8.68
N ILE A 17 6.28 -1.53 -8.75
CA ILE A 17 5.74 -2.24 -7.59
C ILE A 17 6.80 -3.19 -7.00
N GLY A 18 7.55 -3.90 -7.85
CA GLY A 18 8.65 -4.76 -7.43
C GLY A 18 9.79 -3.98 -6.77
N ALA A 19 10.17 -2.83 -7.32
CA ALA A 19 11.19 -1.96 -6.73
C ALA A 19 10.74 -1.42 -5.36
N LEU A 20 9.49 -0.99 -5.23
CA LEU A 20 8.92 -0.54 -3.96
C LEU A 20 8.82 -1.67 -2.93
N LEU A 21 8.50 -2.90 -3.35
CA LEU A 21 8.54 -4.08 -2.47
C LEU A 21 9.97 -4.34 -1.96
N VAL A 22 10.98 -4.28 -2.83
CA VAL A 22 12.37 -4.46 -2.42
C VAL A 22 12.79 -3.35 -1.45
N ALA A 23 12.43 -2.09 -1.73
CA ALA A 23 12.68 -0.97 -0.81
C ALA A 23 12.03 -1.22 0.56
N ALA A 24 10.77 -1.66 0.59
CA ALA A 24 10.04 -1.97 1.81
C ALA A 24 10.72 -3.05 2.65
N MET A 25 11.22 -4.10 2.00
CA MET A 25 11.99 -5.15 2.69
C MET A 25 13.32 -4.63 3.23
N LEU A 26 14.02 -3.77 2.47
CA LEU A 26 15.28 -3.16 2.91
C LEU A 26 15.08 -2.22 4.11
N GLU A 27 14.01 -1.43 4.12
CA GLU A 27 13.65 -0.56 5.23
C GLU A 27 13.47 -1.36 6.54
N LEU A 28 12.77 -2.50 6.48
CA LEU A 28 12.63 -3.41 7.63
C LEU A 28 13.97 -4.00 8.10
N ILE A 29 14.84 -4.39 7.15
CA ILE A 29 16.14 -5.01 7.47
C ILE A 29 17.09 -3.98 8.10
N LEU A 30 17.16 -2.78 7.52
CA LEU A 30 18.07 -1.72 7.93
C LEU A 30 17.60 -1.01 9.21
N GLY A 31 16.28 -0.83 9.36
CA GLY A 31 15.70 -0.13 10.49
C GLY A 31 15.50 -0.97 11.76
N ARG A 32 15.90 -2.25 11.74
CA ARG A 32 15.67 -3.21 12.85
C ARG A 32 16.26 -2.83 14.21
N ASN A 33 17.31 -2.00 14.22
CA ASN A 33 18.02 -1.59 15.44
C ASN A 33 17.65 -0.14 15.84
N SER A 34 16.68 0.49 15.18
CA SER A 34 16.31 1.88 15.41
C SER A 34 15.30 1.99 16.57
N SER A 35 15.46 3.03 17.39
CA SER A 35 14.52 3.39 18.46
C SER A 35 13.19 3.89 17.84
N GLY A 36 12.27 2.97 17.59
CA GLY A 36 11.02 3.22 16.85
C GLY A 36 10.64 2.10 15.88
N GLY A 37 11.43 1.03 15.80
CA GLY A 37 11.09 -0.14 14.99
C GLY A 37 9.79 -0.83 15.42
N PRO A 38 9.07 -1.48 14.50
CA PRO A 38 7.83 -2.20 14.81
C PRO A 38 8.09 -3.26 15.89
N PRO A 39 7.18 -3.46 16.86
CA PRO A 39 7.28 -4.53 17.84
C PRO A 39 7.25 -5.93 17.18
N THR A 40 6.75 -6.04 15.95
CA THR A 40 6.77 -7.29 15.19
C THR A 40 8.20 -7.75 14.84
N SER A 41 8.50 -9.01 15.15
CA SER A 41 9.76 -9.62 14.74
C SER A 41 9.89 -9.61 13.21
N LEU A 42 11.07 -9.27 12.71
CA LEU A 42 11.44 -9.17 11.29
C LEU A 42 10.99 -10.39 10.46
N ARG A 43 10.99 -11.58 11.07
CA ARG A 43 10.52 -12.84 10.48
C ARG A 43 9.03 -12.85 10.11
N TYR A 44 8.23 -12.02 10.77
CA TYR A 44 6.81 -11.83 10.49
C TYR A 44 6.55 -10.56 9.67
N GLY A 45 7.30 -9.48 9.91
CA GLY A 45 7.17 -8.24 9.14
C GLY A 45 7.42 -8.43 7.63
N ILE A 46 8.50 -9.13 7.27
CA ILE A 46 8.84 -9.40 5.86
C ILE A 46 7.72 -10.13 5.11
N PRO A 47 7.25 -11.33 5.54
CA PRO A 47 6.23 -12.05 4.79
C PRO A 47 4.89 -11.30 4.77
N VAL A 48 4.56 -10.54 5.82
CA VAL A 48 3.34 -9.73 5.88
C VAL A 48 3.39 -8.59 4.85
N VAL A 49 4.48 -7.82 4.81
CA VAL A 49 4.67 -6.76 3.81
C VAL A 49 4.77 -7.32 2.40
N ALA A 50 5.46 -8.45 2.22
CA ALA A 50 5.53 -9.13 0.94
C ALA A 50 4.14 -9.57 0.45
N LEU A 51 3.32 -10.17 1.33
CA LEU A 51 1.95 -10.56 1.00
C LEU A 51 1.09 -9.34 0.65
N LEU A 52 1.20 -8.26 1.42
CA LEU A 52 0.49 -7.01 1.20
C LEU A 52 0.74 -6.49 -0.23
N VAL A 53 2.00 -6.31 -0.62
CA VAL A 53 2.36 -5.79 -1.96
C VAL A 53 2.14 -6.84 -3.07
N ALA A 54 2.29 -8.13 -2.75
CA ALA A 54 2.07 -9.23 -3.70
C ALA A 54 0.68 -9.20 -4.33
N THR A 55 -0.34 -8.74 -3.58
CA THR A 55 -1.71 -8.59 -4.10
C THR A 55 -1.77 -7.74 -5.38
N LEU A 56 -0.90 -6.74 -5.55
CA LEU A 56 -0.95 -5.84 -6.71
C LEU A 56 -0.39 -6.48 -7.99
N PHE A 57 0.36 -7.58 -7.90
CA PHE A 57 0.84 -8.30 -9.10
C PHE A 57 -0.28 -9.05 -9.81
N VAL A 58 -1.35 -9.44 -9.10
CA VAL A 58 -2.51 -10.11 -9.71
C VAL A 58 -3.56 -9.14 -10.28
N ARG A 59 -3.26 -7.83 -10.32
CA ARG A 59 -4.17 -6.78 -10.81
C ARG A 59 -4.66 -6.99 -12.24
N ARG A 60 -3.84 -7.58 -13.12
CA ARG A 60 -4.24 -7.86 -14.51
C ARG A 60 -5.40 -8.84 -14.60
N ARG A 61 -5.50 -9.77 -13.63
CA ARG A 61 -6.60 -10.75 -13.53
C ARG A 61 -7.77 -10.22 -12.70
N PHE A 62 -7.47 -9.44 -11.66
CA PHE A 62 -8.46 -8.92 -10.72
C PHE A 62 -8.29 -7.41 -10.51
N PRO A 63 -8.76 -6.56 -11.44
CA PRO A 63 -8.47 -5.13 -11.43
C PRO A 63 -9.02 -4.39 -10.21
N PHE A 64 -10.11 -4.89 -9.60
CA PHE A 64 -10.68 -4.33 -8.38
C PHE A 64 -10.23 -5.08 -7.12
N ALA A 65 -10.32 -6.42 -7.12
CA ALA A 65 -10.09 -7.20 -5.92
C ALA A 65 -8.62 -7.18 -5.47
N ALA A 66 -7.67 -7.04 -6.39
CA ALA A 66 -6.25 -6.93 -6.05
C ALA A 66 -5.95 -5.67 -5.20
N PRO A 67 -6.21 -4.44 -5.67
CA PRO A 67 -5.97 -3.25 -4.87
C PRO A 67 -6.92 -3.13 -3.67
N ALA A 68 -8.14 -3.65 -3.73
CA ALA A 68 -9.00 -3.72 -2.55
C ALA A 68 -8.40 -4.62 -1.45
N SER A 69 -7.81 -5.75 -1.84
CA SER A 69 -7.15 -6.67 -0.91
C SER A 69 -5.92 -6.04 -0.25
N TYR A 70 -5.15 -5.22 -0.98
CA TYR A 70 -4.07 -4.41 -0.38
C TYR A 70 -4.60 -3.59 0.80
N TRP A 71 -5.68 -2.83 0.59
CA TRP A 71 -6.27 -1.99 1.64
C TRP A 71 -6.80 -2.81 2.81
N LEU A 72 -7.53 -3.89 2.55
CA LEU A 72 -8.07 -4.75 3.61
C LEU A 72 -6.97 -5.42 4.44
N ILE A 73 -5.90 -5.89 3.79
CA ILE A 73 -4.75 -6.46 4.49
C ILE A 73 -4.01 -5.39 5.29
N ALA A 74 -3.79 -4.20 4.73
CA ALA A 74 -3.18 -3.07 5.45
C ALA A 74 -3.98 -2.70 6.71
N THR A 75 -5.30 -2.61 6.59
CA THR A 75 -6.19 -2.38 7.74
C THR A 75 -6.11 -3.51 8.76
N ALA A 76 -6.08 -4.77 8.32
CA ALA A 76 -5.94 -5.90 9.23
C ALA A 76 -4.60 -5.84 9.99
N ILE A 77 -3.50 -5.51 9.31
CA ILE A 77 -2.17 -5.37 9.89
C ILE A 77 -2.16 -4.29 10.98
N SER A 78 -2.81 -3.14 10.75
CA SER A 78 -2.77 -2.03 11.72
C SER A 78 -3.39 -2.38 13.07
N PHE A 79 -4.30 -3.35 13.14
CA PHE A 79 -4.83 -3.84 14.42
C PHE A 79 -3.82 -4.66 15.23
N PHE A 80 -2.89 -5.36 14.55
CA PHE A 80 -1.86 -6.15 15.21
C PHE A 80 -0.62 -5.33 15.52
N ASP A 81 -0.21 -4.48 14.57
CA ASP A 81 0.96 -3.62 14.68
C ASP A 81 0.71 -2.30 13.92
N GLY A 82 0.20 -1.31 14.66
CA GLY A 82 -0.06 0.03 14.13
C GLY A 82 1.19 0.80 13.72
N ALA A 83 2.39 0.37 14.14
CA ALA A 83 3.64 1.02 13.77
C ALA A 83 4.25 0.42 12.49
N LEU A 84 3.88 -0.80 12.09
CA LEU A 84 4.49 -1.49 10.96
C LEU A 84 4.32 -0.76 9.63
N ILE A 85 3.09 -0.32 9.32
CA ILE A 85 2.79 0.37 8.06
C ILE A 85 3.48 1.74 7.97
N PRO A 86 3.36 2.66 8.95
CA PRO A 86 3.99 3.97 8.86
C PRO A 86 5.52 3.91 8.93
N PHE A 87 6.09 2.85 9.52
CA PHE A 87 7.54 2.65 9.53
C PHE A 87 8.11 2.40 8.12
N VAL A 88 7.33 1.75 7.25
CA VAL A 88 7.76 1.40 5.89
C VAL A 88 7.29 2.49 4.92
N VAL A 89 8.13 3.50 4.74
CA VAL A 89 7.90 4.69 3.92
C VAL A 89 7.51 4.33 2.49
N SER A 90 8.13 3.29 1.91
CA SER A 90 7.81 2.82 0.56
C SER A 90 6.39 2.26 0.41
N LEU A 91 5.67 1.93 1.50
CA LEU A 91 4.24 1.55 1.41
C LEU A 91 3.33 2.73 1.07
N PHE A 92 3.74 3.97 1.34
CA PHE A 92 2.96 5.14 1.00
C PHE A 92 2.69 5.25 -0.52
N PRO A 93 3.71 5.28 -1.40
CA PRO A 93 3.48 5.28 -2.84
C PRO A 93 2.79 4.01 -3.35
N VAL A 94 3.02 2.85 -2.72
CA VAL A 94 2.28 1.61 -3.07
C VAL A 94 0.78 1.78 -2.81
N GLY A 95 0.41 2.37 -1.68
CA GLY A 95 -0.97 2.68 -1.36
C GLY A 95 -1.60 3.69 -2.31
N LEU A 96 -0.84 4.70 -2.77
CA LEU A 96 -1.32 5.67 -3.77
C LEU A 96 -1.63 4.94 -5.09
N VAL A 97 -0.74 4.07 -5.55
CA VAL A 97 -0.99 3.22 -6.73
C VAL A 97 -2.24 2.36 -6.53
N ALA A 98 -2.41 1.74 -5.36
CA ALA A 98 -3.61 0.95 -5.07
C ALA A 98 -4.89 1.79 -5.09
N ALA A 99 -4.88 3.00 -4.53
CA ALA A 99 -5.99 3.94 -4.56
C ALA A 99 -6.33 4.39 -5.99
N PHE A 100 -5.32 4.76 -6.78
CA PHE A 100 -5.46 5.11 -8.20
C PHE A 100 -6.10 3.98 -9.01
N LEU A 101 -5.66 2.73 -8.80
CA LEU A 101 -6.23 1.57 -9.49
C LEU A 101 -7.70 1.33 -9.11
N LEU A 102 -8.12 1.67 -7.89
CA LEU A 102 -9.51 1.62 -7.46
C LEU A 102 -10.36 2.77 -8.01
N GLY A 103 -9.75 3.92 -8.31
CA GLY A 103 -10.39 5.04 -9.02
C GLY A 103 -10.66 4.72 -10.49
N ASN A 104 -9.66 4.15 -11.16
CA ASN A 104 -9.66 3.83 -12.59
C ASN A 104 -10.50 2.59 -12.97
N GLN A 105 -11.64 2.38 -12.29
CA GLN A 105 -12.59 1.33 -12.62
C GLN A 105 -13.61 1.86 -13.63
N ARG A 106 -13.85 1.09 -14.70
CA ARG A 106 -14.84 1.44 -15.73
C ARG A 106 -16.28 1.56 -15.18
N ASP A 107 -16.58 0.85 -14.09
CA ASP A 107 -17.88 0.89 -13.42
C ASP A 107 -17.82 1.85 -12.24
N ALA A 108 -18.60 2.92 -12.30
CA ALA A 108 -18.66 3.95 -11.27
C ALA A 108 -19.02 3.38 -9.89
N ARG A 109 -19.89 2.37 -9.80
CA ARG A 109 -20.24 1.75 -8.50
C ARG A 109 -19.03 1.08 -7.85
N ARG A 110 -18.20 0.41 -8.67
CA ARG A 110 -16.95 -0.19 -8.20
C ARG A 110 -15.94 0.87 -7.82
N ALA A 111 -15.82 1.96 -8.59
CA ALA A 111 -14.93 3.06 -8.24
C ALA A 111 -15.29 3.67 -6.88
N TRP A 112 -16.57 3.97 -6.63
CA TRP A 112 -17.04 4.50 -5.34
C TRP A 112 -16.90 3.50 -4.19
N ALA A 113 -17.16 2.21 -4.43
CA ALA A 113 -16.86 1.16 -3.44
C ALA A 113 -15.36 1.12 -3.11
N GLY A 114 -14.52 1.29 -4.13
CA GLY A 114 -13.08 1.43 -3.99
C GLY A 114 -12.69 2.62 -3.09
N LEU A 115 -13.30 3.79 -3.29
CA LEU A 115 -13.07 4.95 -2.43
C LEU A 115 -13.44 4.68 -0.98
N ALA A 116 -14.59 4.04 -0.74
CA ALA A 116 -15.00 3.69 0.63
C ALA A 116 -13.99 2.75 1.31
N ILE A 117 -13.44 1.78 0.57
CA ILE A 117 -12.39 0.88 1.05
C ILE A 117 -11.10 1.65 1.33
N VAL A 118 -10.67 2.53 0.42
CA VAL A 118 -9.46 3.36 0.57
C VAL A 118 -9.57 4.25 1.81
N LEU A 119 -10.62 5.06 1.90
CA LEU A 119 -10.80 6.02 2.99
C LEU A 119 -11.01 5.32 4.33
N GLY A 120 -11.91 4.31 4.38
CA GLY A 120 -12.14 3.55 5.59
C GLY A 120 -10.88 2.82 6.06
N GLY A 121 -10.13 2.24 5.12
CA GLY A 121 -8.91 1.52 5.40
C GLY A 121 -7.80 2.43 5.92
N ILE A 122 -7.51 3.54 5.24
CA ILE A 122 -6.45 4.46 5.67
C ILE A 122 -6.79 5.17 6.98
N ILE A 123 -8.04 5.60 7.17
CA ILE A 123 -8.45 6.23 8.44
C ILE A 123 -8.22 5.25 9.60
N THR A 124 -8.57 3.97 9.41
CA THR A 124 -8.36 2.94 10.42
C THR A 124 -6.86 2.68 10.66
N VAL A 125 -6.05 2.66 9.59
CA VAL A 125 -4.59 2.53 9.71
C VAL A 125 -4.02 3.67 10.54
N VAL A 126 -4.33 4.93 10.20
CA VAL A 126 -3.82 6.11 10.90
C VAL A 126 -4.30 6.16 12.36
N TYR A 127 -5.56 5.84 12.61
CA TYR A 127 -6.12 5.80 13.96
C TYR A 127 -5.41 4.79 14.87
N ASN A 128 -4.93 3.69 14.31
CA ASN A 128 -4.21 2.66 15.07
C ASN A 128 -2.71 2.98 15.26
N ILE A 129 -2.18 4.05 14.65
CA ILE A 129 -0.79 4.47 14.86
C ILE A 129 -0.63 5.02 16.29
N PRO A 130 0.32 4.50 17.09
CA PRO A 130 0.59 5.02 18.43
C PRO A 130 1.03 6.48 18.37
N GLY A 131 0.30 7.37 19.05
CA GLY A 131 0.64 8.79 19.13
C GLY A 131 0.36 9.59 17.86
N HIS A 132 -0.52 9.12 16.97
CA HIS A 132 -0.93 9.86 15.78
C HIS A 132 -1.46 11.26 16.10
N LEU A 133 -1.25 12.18 15.16
CA LEU A 133 -1.79 13.53 15.24
C LEU A 133 -3.22 13.56 14.67
N THR A 134 -4.11 14.35 15.25
CA THR A 134 -5.47 14.55 14.70
C THR A 134 -5.43 15.06 13.25
N ALA A 135 -4.41 15.84 12.88
CA ALA A 135 -4.22 16.32 11.52
C ALA A 135 -3.92 15.18 10.52
N GLU A 136 -3.24 14.11 10.94
CA GLU A 136 -2.92 12.96 10.09
C GLU A 136 -4.19 12.20 9.68
N LEU A 137 -5.23 12.19 10.52
CA LEU A 137 -6.55 11.63 10.21
C LEU A 137 -7.30 12.41 9.11
N ILE A 138 -6.79 13.57 8.70
CA ILE A 138 -7.38 14.39 7.64
C ILE A 138 -6.44 14.42 6.43
N VAL A 139 -5.17 14.77 6.64
CA VAL A 139 -4.20 14.98 5.55
C VAL A 139 -3.93 13.67 4.80
N ILE A 140 -3.63 12.58 5.52
CA ILE A 140 -3.25 11.32 4.88
C ILE A 140 -4.42 10.74 4.06
N PRO A 141 -5.66 10.62 4.57
CA PRO A 141 -6.78 10.17 3.75
C PRO A 141 -7.06 11.04 2.53
N ILE A 142 -6.82 12.36 2.61
CA ILE A 142 -6.95 13.26 1.46
C ILE A 142 -5.96 12.90 0.36
N ASP A 143 -4.70 12.63 0.69
CA ASP A 143 -3.69 12.23 -0.31
C ASP A 143 -4.12 10.99 -1.09
N PHE A 144 -4.63 9.97 -0.40
CA PHE A 144 -5.17 8.77 -1.05
C PHE A 144 -6.46 9.03 -1.81
N GLY A 145 -7.33 9.92 -1.31
CA GLY A 145 -8.54 10.36 -2.01
C GLY A 145 -8.23 11.09 -3.33
N ILE A 146 -7.20 11.95 -3.33
CA ILE A 146 -6.69 12.62 -4.54
C ILE A 146 -6.14 11.58 -5.52
N SER A 147 -5.34 10.63 -5.02
CA SER A 147 -4.79 9.57 -5.87
C SER A 147 -5.88 8.69 -6.48
N TRP A 148 -6.95 8.39 -5.73
CA TRP A 148 -8.14 7.72 -6.25
C TRP A 148 -8.83 8.58 -7.33
N ALA A 149 -9.04 9.88 -7.08
CA ALA A 149 -9.71 10.77 -8.03
C ALA A 149 -8.92 10.98 -9.33
N ALA A 150 -7.61 10.81 -9.31
CA ALA A 150 -6.75 10.89 -10.47
C ALA A 150 -6.85 9.67 -11.40
N GLY A 151 -7.37 8.54 -10.91
CA GLY A 151 -7.53 7.29 -11.66
C GLY A 151 -8.87 7.21 -12.36
#